data_AF-A0A3M1AKF9-F1
#
_entry.id   AF-A0A3M1AKF9-F1
#
_cell.length_a   1.000
_cell.length_b   1.000
_cell.length_c   1.000
_cell.angle_alpha   90.00
_cell.angle_beta   90.00
_cell.angle_gamma   90.00
#
_symmetry.space_group_name_H-M   'P 1'
#
loop_
_entity.id
_entity.type
_entity.pdbx_description
1 polymer ?
#
loop_
_entity_poly.entity_id
_entity_poly.type
_entity_poly.pdbx_seq_one_letter_code
_entity_poly.pdbx_strand_id
1 'polypeptide(L)'
;MQKLMLKILTLIFMALSTLVFPLYAGPVPGNNRSVYLSLPIEELWQDSLSLAQRYLDFLKVADDSAFKVDFEAEFLLILNKKEKDYYLTLPSLADKKQFIAQYWRAYNPNPLLPQNDRLLDHVRRCAFARKHFPAPAPPYIDDRGIYYIKYGKPTIRYVDPGGFRRISLFSPGIYEQIEQFYTMGTAPPQNYSVPANESWGYENVSPNFVVHFVWKGQTYKRVKSLSEILRSRKRSNMAWQWSDLIKKRASISPALSEAAANIESFEVELMHVAFSGNDGFRGEKFSTGSAHDKMIRRLEDSDREIQKSMIHVPPASYDPIFAVNQLRLT
;
A
#
# COMPACT_ATOMS: atom_id res chain seq x y z
N MET A 1 41.34 32.55 -9.64
CA MET A 1 40.45 31.78 -8.73
C MET A 1 38.95 31.95 -9.03
N GLN A 2 38.45 33.15 -9.35
CA GLN A 2 37.01 33.35 -9.68
C GLN A 2 36.48 32.58 -10.90
N LYS A 3 37.28 32.39 -11.97
CA LYS A 3 36.85 31.61 -13.17
C LYS A 3 36.72 30.10 -12.91
N LEU A 4 37.39 29.56 -11.89
CA LEU A 4 37.31 28.14 -11.51
C LEU A 4 36.08 27.88 -10.62
N MET A 5 35.77 28.82 -9.69
CA MET A 5 34.53 28.78 -8.91
C MET A 5 33.28 28.88 -9.79
N LEU A 6 33.31 29.71 -10.84
CA LEU A 6 32.16 29.87 -11.74
C LEU A 6 31.85 28.58 -12.52
N LYS A 7 32.88 27.84 -12.95
CA LYS A 7 32.75 26.53 -13.62
C LYS A 7 32.25 25.43 -12.69
N ILE A 8 32.68 25.42 -11.41
CA ILE A 8 32.17 24.47 -10.41
C ILE A 8 30.71 24.77 -10.07
N LEU A 9 30.31 26.05 -9.98
CA LEU A 9 28.90 26.41 -9.80
C LEU A 9 28.04 26.02 -11.01
N THR A 10 28.54 26.12 -12.25
CA THR A 10 27.79 25.68 -13.44
C THR A 10 27.64 24.16 -13.51
N LEU A 11 28.64 23.41 -13.06
CA LEU A 11 28.58 21.94 -12.96
C LEU A 11 27.65 21.47 -11.84
N ILE A 12 27.58 22.19 -10.71
CA ILE A 12 26.60 21.91 -9.65
C ILE A 12 25.18 22.26 -10.10
N PHE A 13 25.00 23.31 -10.90
CA PHE A 13 23.69 23.68 -11.47
C PHE A 13 23.23 22.71 -12.58
N MET A 14 24.14 22.13 -13.36
CA MET A 14 23.82 21.08 -14.34
C MET A 14 23.63 19.68 -13.72
N ALA A 15 24.21 19.42 -12.54
CA ALA A 15 24.00 18.17 -11.81
C ALA A 15 22.71 18.16 -10.97
N LEU A 16 22.12 19.33 -10.67
CA LEU A 16 20.80 19.44 -10.04
C LEU A 16 19.62 19.40 -11.04
N SER A 17 19.86 19.45 -12.35
CA SER A 17 18.80 19.45 -13.36
C SER A 17 18.45 18.07 -13.95
N THR A 18 18.99 16.98 -13.39
CA THR A 18 18.64 15.59 -13.79
C THR A 18 17.86 14.82 -12.72
N LEU A 19 17.34 15.50 -11.69
CA LEU A 19 16.13 15.04 -10.99
C LEU A 19 14.90 15.40 -11.82
N VAL A 20 14.84 14.86 -13.03
CA VAL A 20 13.57 14.67 -13.74
C VAL A 20 12.86 13.55 -12.97
N PHE A 21 12.17 13.93 -11.90
CA PHE A 21 10.92 13.24 -11.59
C PHE A 21 10.14 13.18 -12.91
N PRO A 22 9.53 12.05 -13.29
CA PRO A 22 8.69 12.05 -14.47
C PRO A 22 7.63 13.12 -14.23
N LEU A 23 7.80 14.26 -14.89
CA LEU A 23 6.76 15.24 -15.16
C LEU A 23 5.64 14.40 -15.73
N TYR A 24 4.60 14.27 -14.91
CA TYR A 24 3.31 13.67 -15.19
C TYR A 24 3.09 13.63 -16.70
N ALA A 25 3.28 12.45 -17.30
CA ALA A 25 2.91 12.25 -18.69
C ALA A 25 1.43 12.65 -18.74
N GLY A 26 1.13 13.65 -19.58
CA GLY A 26 -0.21 14.18 -19.73
C GLY A 26 -1.24 13.08 -19.99
N PRO A 27 -2.53 13.40 -19.82
CA PRO A 27 -3.61 12.42 -19.92
C PRO A 27 -3.48 11.59 -21.19
N VAL A 28 -3.47 10.26 -21.04
CA VAL A 28 -3.57 9.32 -22.16
C VAL A 28 -4.82 9.70 -22.96
N PRO A 29 -4.70 10.03 -24.26
CA PRO A 29 -5.83 10.44 -25.07
C PRO A 29 -6.65 9.19 -25.42
N GLY A 30 -7.80 9.09 -24.78
CA GLY A 30 -8.83 8.09 -25.01
C GLY A 30 -9.99 8.42 -24.08
N ASN A 31 -11.18 8.58 -24.65
CA ASN A 31 -12.41 9.09 -24.04
C ASN A 31 -12.93 8.20 -22.88
N ASN A 32 -12.22 8.14 -21.75
CA ASN A 32 -12.47 7.25 -20.60
C ASN A 32 -12.79 8.02 -19.31
N ARG A 33 -13.39 9.22 -19.42
CA ARG A 33 -14.00 9.84 -18.24
C ARG A 33 -15.35 9.17 -18.06
N SER A 34 -15.46 8.41 -16.99
CA SER A 34 -16.74 7.85 -16.58
C SER A 34 -17.82 8.89 -16.58
N VAL A 35 -18.94 8.54 -17.22
CA VAL A 35 -19.98 9.50 -17.57
C VAL A 35 -20.59 10.12 -16.31
N TYR A 36 -20.69 9.34 -15.22
CA TYR A 36 -21.24 9.81 -13.94
C TYR A 36 -20.20 10.39 -12.96
N LEU A 37 -18.89 10.19 -13.19
CA LEU A 37 -17.80 10.75 -12.35
C LEU A 37 -17.12 11.97 -12.99
N SER A 38 -17.80 12.63 -13.92
CA SER A 38 -17.31 13.83 -14.62
C SER A 38 -17.22 15.07 -13.73
N LEU A 39 -17.77 15.04 -12.51
CA LEU A 39 -17.71 16.14 -11.55
C LEU A 39 -16.35 16.24 -10.86
N PRO A 40 -15.87 17.47 -10.55
CA PRO A 40 -14.78 17.69 -9.60
C PRO A 40 -15.06 16.99 -8.26
N ILE A 41 -14.02 16.40 -7.65
CA ILE A 41 -14.18 15.65 -6.37
C ILE A 41 -14.76 16.55 -5.29
N GLU A 42 -14.40 17.82 -5.30
CA GLU A 42 -14.82 18.83 -4.34
C GLU A 42 -16.34 19.07 -4.38
N GLU A 43 -16.98 18.86 -5.54
CA GLU A 43 -18.43 18.96 -5.72
C GLU A 43 -19.18 17.68 -5.29
N LEU A 44 -18.52 16.51 -5.27
CA LEU A 44 -19.12 15.24 -4.83
C LEU A 44 -19.51 15.22 -3.34
N TRP A 45 -19.00 16.19 -2.58
CA TRP A 45 -19.29 16.35 -1.15
C TRP A 45 -20.44 17.33 -0.87
N GLN A 46 -20.83 18.15 -1.84
CA GLN A 46 -21.83 19.21 -1.67
C GLN A 46 -23.24 18.80 -2.13
N ASP A 47 -23.36 17.96 -3.16
CA ASP A 47 -24.65 17.50 -3.70
C ASP A 47 -24.80 15.97 -3.62
N SER A 48 -24.88 15.47 -2.38
CA SER A 48 -24.92 14.03 -2.10
C SER A 48 -26.18 13.33 -2.60
N LEU A 49 -27.32 14.03 -2.59
CA LEU A 49 -28.60 13.45 -2.98
C LEU A 49 -28.66 13.24 -4.49
N SER A 50 -28.19 14.22 -5.28
CA SER A 50 -28.15 14.07 -6.73
C SER A 50 -27.14 13.02 -7.18
N LEU A 51 -26.04 12.83 -6.45
CA LEU A 51 -24.98 11.91 -6.86
C LEU A 51 -25.41 10.44 -6.84
N ALA A 52 -26.08 10.00 -5.77
CA ALA A 52 -26.60 8.64 -5.67
C ALA A 52 -27.70 8.36 -6.72
N GLN A 53 -28.60 9.32 -6.91
CA GLN A 53 -29.66 9.22 -7.92
C GLN A 53 -29.06 9.19 -9.34
N ARG A 54 -28.08 10.05 -9.62
CA ARG A 54 -27.34 10.09 -10.88
C ARG A 54 -26.68 8.76 -11.20
N TYR A 55 -26.02 8.14 -10.23
CA TYR A 55 -25.44 6.80 -10.40
C TYR A 55 -26.50 5.80 -10.87
N LEU A 56 -27.66 5.75 -10.21
CA LEU A 56 -28.74 4.83 -10.56
C LEU A 56 -29.37 5.14 -11.92
N ASP A 57 -29.48 6.40 -12.29
CA ASP A 57 -30.04 6.79 -13.59
C ASP A 57 -29.09 6.47 -14.75
N PHE A 58 -27.80 6.73 -14.59
CA PHE A 58 -26.80 6.29 -15.57
C PHE A 58 -26.70 4.76 -15.65
N LEU A 59 -26.81 4.06 -14.53
CA LEU A 59 -26.85 2.59 -14.50
C LEU A 59 -28.00 2.04 -15.35
N LYS A 60 -29.20 2.64 -15.28
CA LYS A 60 -30.37 2.21 -16.06
C LYS A 60 -30.10 2.31 -17.57
N VAL A 61 -29.53 3.43 -18.03
CA VAL A 61 -29.35 3.70 -19.47
C VAL A 61 -28.02 3.20 -20.06
N ALA A 62 -27.07 2.76 -19.23
CA ALA A 62 -25.75 2.32 -19.69
C ALA A 62 -25.83 1.17 -20.70
N ASP A 63 -25.14 1.28 -21.83
CA ASP A 63 -24.93 0.11 -22.70
C ASP A 63 -23.90 -0.86 -22.10
N ASP A 64 -23.60 -1.96 -22.78
CA ASP A 64 -22.66 -2.99 -22.28
C ASP A 64 -21.24 -2.43 -22.06
N SER A 65 -20.79 -1.52 -22.93
CA SER A 65 -19.45 -0.93 -22.85
C SER A 65 -19.34 0.02 -21.65
N ALA A 66 -20.28 0.96 -21.55
CA ALA A 66 -20.37 1.89 -20.44
C ALA A 66 -20.56 1.15 -19.11
N PHE A 67 -21.41 0.11 -19.08
CA PHE A 67 -21.64 -0.69 -17.89
C PHE A 67 -20.37 -1.34 -17.34
N LYS A 68 -19.58 -1.97 -18.22
CA LYS A 68 -18.33 -2.64 -17.85
C LYS A 68 -17.28 -1.68 -17.29
N VAL A 69 -17.12 -0.53 -17.93
CA VAL A 69 -16.11 0.48 -17.56
C VAL A 69 -16.52 1.23 -16.30
N ASP A 70 -17.77 1.67 -16.24
CA ASP A 70 -18.20 2.65 -15.26
C ASP A 70 -18.76 2.01 -13.99
N PHE A 71 -19.27 0.78 -14.03
CA PHE A 71 -20.02 0.19 -12.93
C PHE A 71 -19.47 -1.17 -12.49
N GLU A 72 -19.43 -2.13 -13.41
CA GLU A 72 -19.25 -3.54 -13.08
C GLU A 72 -17.92 -3.80 -12.35
N ALA A 73 -16.82 -3.27 -12.88
CA ALA A 73 -15.49 -3.62 -12.36
C ALA A 73 -15.29 -3.16 -10.91
N GLU A 74 -15.79 -1.98 -10.53
CA GLU A 74 -15.68 -1.42 -9.18
C GLU A 74 -16.70 -2.03 -8.23
N PHE A 75 -17.92 -2.28 -8.71
CA PHE A 75 -18.95 -2.97 -7.95
C PHE A 75 -18.53 -4.40 -7.57
N LEU A 76 -17.88 -5.13 -8.47
CA LEU A 76 -17.36 -6.47 -8.20
C LEU A 76 -16.30 -6.53 -7.08
N LEU A 77 -15.67 -5.40 -6.71
CA LEU A 77 -14.68 -5.34 -5.63
C LEU A 77 -15.32 -5.42 -4.24
N ILE A 78 -16.60 -5.06 -4.13
CA ILE A 78 -17.29 -4.88 -2.84
C ILE A 78 -18.25 -6.02 -2.50
N LEU A 79 -18.45 -6.93 -3.45
CA LEU A 79 -19.24 -8.14 -3.25
C LEU A 79 -18.48 -9.16 -2.42
N ASN A 80 -19.21 -9.87 -1.55
CA ASN A 80 -18.69 -11.08 -0.94
C ASN A 80 -18.65 -12.24 -1.96
N LYS A 81 -18.00 -13.35 -1.60
CA LYS A 81 -17.82 -14.50 -2.50
C LYS A 81 -19.16 -15.02 -3.05
N LYS A 82 -20.16 -15.23 -2.20
CA LYS A 82 -21.47 -15.77 -2.61
C LYS A 82 -22.21 -14.82 -3.54
N GLU A 83 -22.22 -13.53 -3.21
CA GLU A 83 -22.83 -12.49 -4.04
C GLU A 83 -22.16 -12.39 -5.41
N LYS A 84 -20.83 -12.43 -5.44
CA LYS A 84 -20.06 -12.39 -6.67
C LYS A 84 -20.29 -13.64 -7.53
N ASP A 85 -20.27 -14.83 -6.92
CA ASP A 85 -20.53 -16.09 -7.62
C ASP A 85 -21.93 -16.05 -8.26
N TYR A 86 -22.96 -15.60 -7.53
CA TYR A 86 -24.30 -15.44 -8.06
C TYR A 86 -24.36 -14.37 -9.18
N TYR A 87 -23.77 -13.19 -8.97
CA TYR A 87 -23.75 -12.11 -9.96
C TYR A 87 -23.16 -12.57 -11.30
N LEU A 88 -22.11 -13.40 -11.27
CA LEU A 88 -21.47 -13.94 -12.48
C LEU A 88 -22.33 -14.95 -13.24
N THR A 89 -23.38 -15.50 -12.63
CA THR A 89 -24.35 -16.39 -13.31
C THR A 89 -25.44 -15.63 -14.07
N LEU A 90 -25.58 -14.31 -13.85
CA LEU A 90 -26.63 -13.51 -14.46
C LEU A 90 -26.42 -13.41 -15.98
N PRO A 91 -27.41 -13.82 -16.81
CA PRO A 91 -27.22 -14.04 -18.24
C PRO A 91 -27.25 -12.75 -19.06
N SER A 92 -27.96 -11.72 -18.60
CA SER A 92 -28.16 -10.48 -19.37
C SER A 92 -27.64 -9.24 -18.64
N LEU A 93 -27.36 -8.19 -19.41
CA LEU A 93 -27.04 -6.86 -18.89
C LEU A 93 -28.17 -6.30 -18.02
N ALA A 94 -29.43 -6.57 -18.39
CA ALA A 94 -30.59 -6.13 -17.63
C ALA A 94 -30.61 -6.75 -16.22
N ASP A 95 -30.35 -8.06 -16.13
CA ASP A 95 -30.29 -8.78 -14.86
C ASP A 95 -29.15 -8.25 -13.97
N LYS A 96 -27.97 -8.01 -14.57
CA LYS A 96 -26.82 -7.44 -13.85
C LYS A 96 -27.10 -6.04 -13.29
N LYS A 97 -27.70 -5.15 -14.09
CA LYS A 97 -28.12 -3.81 -13.63
C LYS A 97 -29.16 -3.90 -12.52
N GLN A 98 -30.14 -4.79 -12.67
CA GLN A 98 -31.17 -5.02 -11.66
C GLN A 98 -30.56 -5.52 -10.35
N PHE A 99 -29.58 -6.44 -10.41
CA PHE A 99 -28.84 -6.89 -9.24
C PHE A 99 -28.13 -5.75 -8.52
N ILE A 100 -27.40 -4.89 -9.26
CA ILE A 100 -26.72 -3.72 -8.66
C ILE A 100 -27.73 -2.79 -7.98
N ALA A 101 -28.85 -2.49 -8.63
CA ALA A 101 -29.89 -1.63 -8.06
C ALA A 101 -30.50 -2.24 -6.79
N GLN A 102 -30.78 -3.55 -6.79
CA GLN A 102 -31.30 -4.28 -5.64
C GLN A 102 -30.28 -4.36 -4.50
N TYR A 103 -29.00 -4.58 -4.80
CA TYR A 103 -27.92 -4.57 -3.83
C TYR A 103 -27.90 -3.25 -3.07
N TRP A 104 -27.88 -2.13 -3.78
CA TRP A 104 -27.86 -0.82 -3.12
C TRP A 104 -29.11 -0.61 -2.27
N ARG A 105 -30.30 -0.97 -2.76
CA ARG A 105 -31.53 -0.87 -1.98
C ARG A 105 -31.47 -1.71 -0.69
N ALA A 106 -30.97 -2.93 -0.77
CA ALA A 106 -30.86 -3.85 0.37
C ALA A 106 -29.82 -3.39 1.40
N TYR A 107 -28.72 -2.77 0.94
CA TYR A 107 -27.63 -2.28 1.79
C TYR A 107 -27.75 -0.79 2.13
N ASN A 108 -28.94 -0.19 2.04
CA ASN A 108 -29.18 1.17 2.54
C ASN A 108 -29.17 1.16 4.09
N PRO A 109 -28.19 1.80 4.75
CA PRO A 109 -28.10 1.81 6.21
C PRO A 109 -29.26 2.52 6.88
N ASN A 110 -29.86 3.50 6.21
CA ASN A 110 -31.03 4.23 6.69
C ASN A 110 -32.12 4.28 5.61
N PRO A 111 -33.03 3.29 5.57
CA PRO A 111 -34.09 3.23 4.55
C PRO A 111 -35.14 4.34 4.69
N LEU A 112 -35.15 5.09 5.81
CA LEU A 112 -36.02 6.25 5.99
C LEU A 112 -35.49 7.50 5.29
N LEU A 113 -34.21 7.50 4.91
CA LEU A 113 -33.61 8.59 4.16
C LEU A 113 -33.68 8.31 2.65
N PRO A 114 -33.96 9.33 1.83
CA PRO A 114 -33.94 9.21 0.38
C PRO A 114 -32.54 8.87 -0.15
N GLN A 115 -31.47 9.31 0.54
CA GLN A 115 -30.10 8.96 0.17
C GLN A 115 -29.66 7.61 0.72
N ASN A 116 -28.86 6.90 -0.06
CA ASN A 116 -28.14 5.72 0.38
C ASN A 116 -26.68 6.08 0.66
N ASP A 117 -26.34 6.22 1.93
CA ASP A 117 -25.01 6.65 2.37
C ASP A 117 -23.90 5.69 1.94
N ARG A 118 -24.19 4.39 1.85
CA ARG A 118 -23.23 3.39 1.39
C ARG A 118 -22.94 3.51 -0.10
N LEU A 119 -23.97 3.73 -0.92
CA LEU A 119 -23.79 3.99 -2.35
C LEU A 119 -23.02 5.29 -2.55
N LEU A 120 -23.37 6.34 -1.80
CA LEU A 120 -22.69 7.63 -1.86
C LEU A 120 -21.19 7.50 -1.55
N ASP A 121 -20.84 6.81 -0.46
CA ASP A 121 -19.44 6.56 -0.09
C ASP A 121 -18.72 5.72 -1.16
N HIS A 122 -19.36 4.69 -1.72
CA HIS A 122 -18.79 3.91 -2.82
C HIS A 122 -18.46 4.80 -4.03
N VAL A 123 -19.41 5.62 -4.49
CA VAL A 123 -19.19 6.54 -5.63
C VAL A 123 -18.04 7.52 -5.35
N ARG A 124 -17.96 8.05 -4.12
CA ARG A 124 -16.86 8.94 -3.69
C ARG A 124 -15.51 8.23 -3.69
N ARG A 125 -15.45 6.98 -3.23
CA ARG A 125 -14.23 6.18 -3.25
C ARG A 125 -13.78 5.85 -4.67
N CYS A 126 -14.71 5.52 -5.58
CA CYS A 126 -14.42 5.29 -6.99
C CYS A 126 -13.83 6.54 -7.65
N ALA A 127 -14.47 7.71 -7.44
CA ALA A 127 -13.98 8.98 -7.95
C ALA A 127 -12.57 9.30 -7.46
N PHE A 128 -12.34 9.14 -6.14
CA PHE A 128 -11.04 9.34 -5.54
C PHE A 128 -10.00 8.38 -6.12
N ALA A 129 -10.33 7.09 -6.24
CA ALA A 129 -9.41 6.08 -6.73
C ALA A 129 -8.99 6.33 -8.18
N ARG A 130 -9.94 6.69 -9.06
CA ARG A 130 -9.64 7.03 -10.46
C ARG A 130 -8.75 8.27 -10.59
N LYS A 131 -8.93 9.28 -9.74
CA LYS A 131 -8.09 10.50 -9.76
C LYS A 131 -6.69 10.27 -9.21
N HIS A 132 -6.55 9.51 -8.11
CA HIS A 132 -5.30 9.44 -7.37
C HIS A 132 -4.47 8.17 -7.64
N PHE A 133 -5.11 7.11 -8.13
CA PHE A 133 -4.48 5.82 -8.36
C PHE A 133 -4.73 5.29 -9.77
N PRO A 134 -4.54 6.10 -10.84
CA PRO A 134 -4.87 5.69 -12.19
C PRO A 134 -3.98 4.54 -12.68
N ALA A 135 -4.55 3.69 -13.54
CA ALA A 135 -3.83 2.64 -14.25
C ALA A 135 -4.18 2.65 -15.75
N PRO A 136 -3.28 2.17 -16.63
CA PRO A 136 -3.50 2.19 -18.08
C PRO A 136 -4.51 1.13 -18.56
N ALA A 137 -4.90 0.18 -17.72
CA ALA A 137 -5.79 -0.94 -18.08
C ALA A 137 -7.00 -1.00 -17.13
N PRO A 138 -8.18 -1.48 -17.57
CA PRO A 138 -9.34 -1.72 -16.72
C PRO A 138 -8.98 -2.48 -15.43
N PRO A 139 -9.50 -2.08 -14.26
CA PRO A 139 -10.50 -1.04 -13.98
C PRO A 139 -10.00 0.42 -14.03
N TYR A 140 -8.85 0.67 -14.67
CA TYR A 140 -8.20 1.98 -14.79
C TYR A 140 -7.75 2.57 -13.44
N ILE A 141 -7.65 1.70 -12.43
CA ILE A 141 -7.07 1.97 -11.13
C ILE A 141 -6.03 0.91 -10.80
N ASP A 142 -4.97 1.31 -10.11
CA ASP A 142 -3.96 0.39 -9.62
C ASP A 142 -4.42 -0.31 -8.33
N ASP A 143 -3.57 -1.19 -7.78
CA ASP A 143 -3.95 -1.98 -6.62
C ASP A 143 -4.23 -1.09 -5.40
N ARG A 144 -3.64 0.11 -5.28
CA ARG A 144 -3.97 1.07 -4.21
C ARG A 144 -5.41 1.55 -4.34
N GLY A 145 -5.85 1.85 -5.56
CA GLY A 145 -7.23 2.22 -5.84
C GLY A 145 -8.23 1.12 -5.50
N ILE A 146 -7.88 -0.13 -5.78
CA ILE A 146 -8.70 -1.30 -5.40
C ILE A 146 -8.89 -1.34 -3.88
N TYR A 147 -7.82 -1.22 -3.08
CA TYR A 147 -7.95 -1.21 -1.62
C TYR A 147 -8.66 0.03 -1.10
N TYR A 148 -8.51 1.19 -1.75
CA TYR A 148 -9.23 2.41 -1.40
C TYR A 148 -10.75 2.27 -1.61
N ILE A 149 -11.19 1.64 -2.70
CA ILE A 149 -12.63 1.36 -2.92
C ILE A 149 -13.16 0.42 -1.84
N LYS A 150 -12.42 -0.65 -1.55
CA LYS A 150 -12.84 -1.69 -0.61
C LYS A 150 -12.88 -1.21 0.84
N TYR A 151 -11.91 -0.42 1.28
CA TYR A 151 -11.70 -0.13 2.70
C TYR A 151 -11.62 1.36 3.04
N GLY A 152 -11.68 2.22 2.02
CA GLY A 152 -11.58 3.67 2.18
C GLY A 152 -10.14 4.13 2.36
N LYS A 153 -10.00 5.35 2.92
CA LYS A 153 -8.71 5.92 3.27
C LYS A 153 -8.06 5.07 4.38
N PRO A 154 -6.78 4.69 4.25
CA PRO A 154 -6.09 3.98 5.32
C PRO A 154 -5.95 4.86 6.57
N THR A 155 -6.00 4.24 7.74
CA THR A 155 -5.80 4.91 9.03
C THR A 155 -4.37 5.43 9.13
N ILE A 156 -3.40 4.60 8.73
CA ILE A 156 -1.98 4.96 8.66
C ILE A 156 -1.48 4.73 7.24
N ARG A 157 -0.82 5.72 6.66
CA ARG A 157 -0.20 5.64 5.32
C ARG A 157 1.28 5.98 5.41
N TYR A 158 2.12 4.97 5.17
CA TYR A 158 3.56 5.14 5.00
C TYR A 158 3.90 5.20 3.51
N VAL A 159 4.59 6.26 3.09
CA VAL A 159 5.00 6.48 1.70
C VAL A 159 6.51 6.52 1.62
N ASP A 160 7.07 5.68 0.76
CA ASP A 160 8.49 5.60 0.48
C ASP A 160 8.73 5.95 -0.99
N PRO A 161 9.37 7.10 -1.31
CA PRO A 161 9.58 7.51 -2.70
C PRO A 161 10.57 6.60 -3.44
N GLY A 162 11.20 5.64 -2.77
CA GLY A 162 12.22 4.78 -3.35
C GLY A 162 13.56 5.50 -3.52
N GLY A 163 14.52 4.79 -4.10
CA GLY A 163 15.89 5.26 -4.29
C GLY A 163 16.89 4.58 -3.36
N PHE A 164 18.04 5.22 -3.17
CA PHE A 164 19.14 4.69 -2.36
C PHE A 164 18.88 4.92 -0.87
N ARG A 165 19.26 3.96 -0.04
CA ARG A 165 19.03 3.95 1.40
C ARG A 165 20.29 3.46 2.09
N ARG A 166 20.65 4.13 3.18
CA ARG A 166 21.54 3.56 4.19
C ARG A 166 20.70 2.71 5.13
N ILE A 167 21.11 1.47 5.37
CA ILE A 167 20.44 0.59 6.33
C ILE A 167 20.71 1.13 7.73
N SER A 168 19.65 1.25 8.55
CA SER A 168 19.81 1.51 9.97
C SER A 168 20.02 0.17 10.68
N LEU A 169 21.27 -0.26 10.75
CA LEU A 169 21.68 -1.50 11.42
C LEU A 169 22.27 -1.18 12.77
N PHE A 170 21.71 -1.80 13.81
CA PHE A 170 22.13 -1.59 15.19
C PHE A 170 21.95 -0.09 15.56
N SER A 171 22.03 0.29 16.83
CA SER A 171 22.00 1.73 17.16
C SER A 171 23.12 2.48 16.41
N PRO A 172 22.97 3.78 16.06
CA PRO A 172 23.96 4.50 15.25
C PRO A 172 25.40 4.35 15.79
N GLY A 173 26.36 4.04 14.91
CA GLY A 173 27.79 3.95 15.25
C GLY A 173 28.28 2.56 15.69
N ILE A 174 27.40 1.56 15.70
CA ILE A 174 27.72 0.22 16.17
C ILE A 174 28.10 -0.75 15.04
N TYR A 175 27.62 -0.51 13.82
CA TYR A 175 27.89 -1.38 12.66
C TYR A 175 29.38 -1.65 12.44
N GLU A 176 30.24 -0.62 12.55
CA GLU A 176 31.69 -0.74 12.39
C GLU A 176 32.31 -1.70 13.41
N GLN A 177 31.75 -1.75 14.62
CA GLN A 177 32.25 -2.59 15.70
C GLN A 177 31.89 -4.05 15.51
N ILE A 178 30.80 -4.37 14.80
CA ILE A 178 30.42 -5.76 14.52
C ILE A 178 30.91 -6.29 13.17
N GLU A 179 31.18 -5.40 12.22
CA GLU A 179 31.64 -5.76 10.88
C GLU A 179 32.93 -6.58 10.93
N GLN A 180 33.82 -6.28 11.89
CA GLN A 180 35.07 -7.02 12.13
C GLN A 180 34.86 -8.52 12.46
N PHE A 181 33.67 -8.91 12.96
CA PHE A 181 33.36 -10.31 13.26
C PHE A 181 32.78 -11.07 12.06
N TYR A 182 32.48 -10.36 10.96
CA TYR A 182 32.08 -11.00 9.71
C TYR A 182 33.31 -11.38 8.89
N THR A 183 33.27 -12.56 8.26
CA THR A 183 34.23 -12.90 7.21
C THR A 183 34.14 -11.86 6.09
N MET A 184 35.28 -11.51 5.49
CA MET A 184 35.34 -10.51 4.41
C MET A 184 34.27 -10.77 3.34
N GLY A 185 33.44 -9.75 3.04
CA GLY A 185 32.34 -9.85 2.08
C GLY A 185 31.06 -10.57 2.56
N THR A 186 31.01 -10.96 3.84
CA THR A 186 29.81 -11.57 4.47
C THR A 186 29.05 -10.63 5.39
N ALA A 187 29.61 -9.44 5.67
CA ALA A 187 28.95 -8.41 6.45
C ALA A 187 27.66 -7.91 5.79
N PRO A 188 26.68 -7.45 6.57
CA PRO A 188 25.46 -6.85 6.04
C PRO A 188 25.80 -5.67 5.11
N PRO A 189 25.10 -5.49 3.99
CA PRO A 189 25.34 -4.30 3.17
C PRO A 189 24.94 -3.04 3.94
N GLN A 190 25.77 -1.99 3.94
CA GLN A 190 25.39 -0.72 4.57
C GLN A 190 24.34 0.05 3.76
N ASN A 191 24.16 -0.30 2.49
CA ASN A 191 23.25 0.40 1.60
C ASN A 191 22.43 -0.55 0.74
N TYR A 192 21.26 -0.09 0.34
CA TYR A 192 20.38 -0.79 -0.59
C TYR A 192 19.51 0.20 -1.36
N SER A 193 18.79 -0.31 -2.36
CA SER A 193 17.82 0.49 -3.08
C SER A 193 16.50 -0.25 -3.18
N VAL A 194 15.43 0.52 -3.04
CA VAL A 194 14.06 0.06 -3.24
C VAL A 194 13.38 0.92 -4.30
N PRO A 195 12.47 0.33 -5.10
CA PRO A 195 11.51 1.13 -5.86
C PRO A 195 10.60 1.95 -4.91
N ALA A 196 9.91 2.93 -5.48
CA ALA A 196 8.85 3.63 -4.74
C ALA A 196 7.81 2.61 -4.24
N ASN A 197 7.37 2.75 -3.00
CA ASN A 197 6.52 1.77 -2.34
C ASN A 197 5.68 2.44 -1.24
N GLU A 198 4.60 1.79 -0.85
CA GLU A 198 3.71 2.29 0.19
C GLU A 198 3.31 1.15 1.14
N SER A 199 2.91 1.50 2.35
CA SER A 199 2.34 0.55 3.31
C SER A 199 1.18 1.20 4.04
N TRP A 200 0.02 0.57 3.96
CA TRP A 200 -1.25 1.11 4.41
C TRP A 200 -1.81 0.24 5.54
N GLY A 201 -2.09 0.85 6.69
CA GLY A 201 -2.72 0.23 7.84
C GLY A 201 -4.20 0.58 7.92
N TYR A 202 -5.05 -0.43 8.08
CA TYR A 202 -6.51 -0.33 8.21
C TYR A 202 -6.96 -0.79 9.60
N GLU A 203 -6.45 -0.12 10.63
CA GLU A 203 -6.73 -0.44 12.03
C GLU A 203 -8.23 -0.45 12.36
N ASN A 204 -8.99 0.44 11.72
CA ASN A 204 -10.45 0.49 11.80
C ASN A 204 -11.18 -0.75 11.27
N VAL A 205 -10.51 -1.58 10.46
CA VAL A 205 -11.04 -2.84 9.93
C VAL A 205 -10.50 -4.02 10.73
N SER A 206 -9.20 -4.04 10.98
CA SER A 206 -8.54 -5.01 11.86
C SER A 206 -7.17 -4.45 12.27
N PRO A 207 -6.75 -4.58 13.54
CA PRO A 207 -5.53 -3.97 14.05
C PRO A 207 -4.26 -4.29 13.24
N ASN A 208 -4.19 -5.51 12.67
CA ASN A 208 -3.03 -5.99 11.93
C ASN A 208 -3.24 -6.02 10.41
N PHE A 209 -4.34 -5.43 9.91
CA PHE A 209 -4.58 -5.38 8.47
C PHE A 209 -3.69 -4.34 7.80
N VAL A 210 -2.55 -4.83 7.29
CA VAL A 210 -1.57 -4.03 6.56
C VAL A 210 -1.44 -4.51 5.12
N VAL A 211 -1.33 -3.55 4.21
CA VAL A 211 -1.17 -3.82 2.77
C VAL A 211 0.05 -3.09 2.27
N HIS A 212 0.93 -3.81 1.59
CA HIS A 212 2.14 -3.27 1.00
C HIS A 212 1.98 -3.15 -0.51
N PHE A 213 2.46 -2.03 -1.06
CA PHE A 213 2.41 -1.75 -2.49
C PHE A 213 3.80 -1.37 -2.99
N VAL A 214 4.11 -1.75 -4.22
CA VAL A 214 5.38 -1.42 -4.86
C VAL A 214 5.17 -0.93 -6.28
N TRP A 215 5.88 0.12 -6.66
CA TRP A 215 5.90 0.61 -8.03
C TRP A 215 6.60 -0.40 -8.95
N LYS A 216 5.88 -0.84 -9.99
CA LYS A 216 6.39 -1.76 -11.02
C LYS A 216 6.57 -1.08 -12.39
N GLY A 217 6.88 0.22 -12.40
CA GLY A 217 7.20 0.98 -13.61
C GLY A 217 6.02 1.72 -14.24
N GLN A 218 4.81 1.17 -14.18
CA GLN A 218 3.59 1.80 -14.70
C GLN A 218 2.51 2.02 -13.63
N THR A 219 2.39 1.08 -12.69
CA THR A 219 1.36 1.10 -11.64
C THR A 219 1.93 0.56 -10.33
N TYR A 220 1.27 0.86 -9.23
CA TYR A 220 1.54 0.17 -7.97
C TYR A 220 0.86 -1.20 -7.95
N LYS A 221 1.60 -2.20 -7.48
CA LYS A 221 1.12 -3.57 -7.29
C LYS A 221 1.25 -3.99 -5.84
N ARG A 222 0.25 -4.71 -5.34
CA ARG A 222 0.26 -5.28 -4.00
C ARG A 222 1.32 -6.37 -3.94
N VAL A 223 2.08 -6.38 -2.85
CA VAL A 223 3.01 -7.46 -2.50
C VAL A 223 2.54 -8.15 -1.22
N LYS A 224 2.87 -9.44 -1.06
CA LYS A 224 2.53 -10.19 0.16
C LYS A 224 3.53 -9.86 1.27
N SER A 225 4.80 -9.68 0.90
CA SER A 225 5.90 -9.42 1.81
C SER A 225 6.65 -8.15 1.44
N LEU A 226 7.20 -7.45 2.44
CA LEU A 226 8.16 -6.36 2.22
C LEU A 226 9.45 -6.85 1.55
N SER A 227 9.78 -8.15 1.66
CA SER A 227 10.92 -8.74 0.95
C SER A 227 10.79 -8.65 -0.57
N GLU A 228 9.56 -8.68 -1.11
CA GLU A 228 9.30 -8.57 -2.56
C GLU A 228 9.59 -7.17 -3.14
N ILE A 229 9.77 -6.17 -2.27
CA ILE A 229 10.19 -4.82 -2.65
C ILE A 229 11.70 -4.79 -2.95
N LEU A 230 12.46 -5.68 -2.32
CA LEU A 230 13.92 -5.69 -2.39
C LEU A 230 14.42 -6.17 -3.76
N ARG A 231 15.49 -5.54 -4.25
CA ARG A 231 16.16 -5.95 -5.50
C ARG A 231 17.27 -6.98 -5.28
N SER A 232 17.71 -7.17 -4.04
CA SER A 232 18.83 -8.05 -3.73
C SER A 232 18.49 -9.52 -3.98
N ARG A 233 19.35 -10.22 -4.72
CA ARG A 233 19.25 -11.68 -4.93
C ARG A 233 20.02 -12.50 -3.89
N LYS A 234 20.93 -11.87 -3.13
CA LYS A 234 21.71 -12.54 -2.09
C LYS A 234 20.87 -12.59 -0.81
N ARG A 235 20.56 -13.81 -0.34
CA ARG A 235 19.70 -14.03 0.84
C ARG A 235 20.21 -13.33 2.09
N SER A 236 21.52 -13.34 2.33
CA SER A 236 22.12 -12.65 3.48
C SER A 236 21.93 -11.13 3.43
N ASN A 237 22.09 -10.50 2.27
CA ASN A 237 21.81 -9.07 2.13
C ASN A 237 20.32 -8.76 2.32
N MET A 238 19.44 -9.63 1.80
CA MET A 238 18.00 -9.47 1.90
C MET A 238 17.52 -9.46 3.35
N ALA A 239 18.11 -10.27 4.23
CA ALA A 239 17.77 -10.33 5.65
C ALA A 239 17.80 -8.93 6.30
N TRP A 240 18.92 -8.24 6.12
CA TRP A 240 19.16 -6.93 6.75
C TRP A 240 18.35 -5.82 6.11
N GLN A 241 18.23 -5.84 4.78
CA GLN A 241 17.41 -4.88 4.05
C GLN A 241 15.93 -5.01 4.42
N TRP A 242 15.44 -6.25 4.58
CA TRP A 242 14.06 -6.52 4.98
C TRP A 242 13.82 -6.10 6.43
N SER A 243 14.77 -6.37 7.32
CA SER A 243 14.68 -5.91 8.72
C SER A 243 14.52 -4.39 8.84
N ASP A 244 15.28 -3.62 8.05
CA ASP A 244 15.17 -2.16 8.02
C ASP A 244 13.84 -1.68 7.44
N LEU A 245 13.29 -2.37 6.43
CA LEU A 245 11.95 -2.07 5.94
C LEU A 245 10.87 -2.31 6.99
N ILE A 246 10.97 -3.37 7.80
CA ILE A 246 10.02 -3.63 8.90
C ILE A 246 10.14 -2.56 9.98
N LYS A 247 11.35 -2.27 10.48
CA LYS A 247 11.57 -1.26 11.53
C LYS A 247 11.00 0.11 11.15
N LYS A 248 11.18 0.54 9.90
CA LYS A 248 10.60 1.80 9.38
C LYS A 248 9.08 1.85 9.33
N ARG A 249 8.42 0.69 9.42
CA ARG A 249 6.96 0.51 9.35
C ARG A 249 6.37 0.02 10.67
N ALA A 250 7.16 0.00 11.74
CA ALA A 250 6.75 -0.49 13.06
C ALA A 250 5.46 0.17 13.56
N SER A 251 5.29 1.47 13.30
CA SER A 251 4.12 2.23 13.76
C SER A 251 2.82 1.95 12.99
N ILE A 252 2.84 1.16 11.90
CA ILE A 252 1.66 0.94 11.07
C ILE A 252 0.67 -0.05 11.71
N SER A 253 1.18 -1.02 12.47
CA SER A 253 0.33 -2.00 13.16
C SER A 253 1.04 -2.59 14.38
N PRO A 254 0.29 -3.12 15.36
CA PRO A 254 0.86 -3.84 16.49
C PRO A 254 1.80 -4.98 16.07
N ALA A 255 1.41 -5.79 15.07
CA ALA A 255 2.25 -6.89 14.58
C ALA A 255 3.57 -6.41 13.95
N LEU A 256 3.59 -5.28 13.24
CA LEU A 256 4.83 -4.71 12.71
C LEU A 256 5.70 -4.11 13.82
N SER A 257 5.08 -3.52 14.85
CA SER A 257 5.80 -3.04 16.03
C SER A 257 6.48 -4.19 16.78
N GLU A 258 5.76 -5.30 16.97
CA GLU A 258 6.31 -6.51 17.61
C GLU A 258 7.44 -7.12 16.77
N ALA A 259 7.25 -7.22 15.45
CA ALA A 259 8.29 -7.70 14.54
C ALA A 259 9.55 -6.82 14.61
N ALA A 260 9.39 -5.49 14.66
CA ALA A 260 10.50 -4.55 14.82
C ALA A 260 11.23 -4.73 16.16
N ALA A 261 10.49 -4.87 17.27
CA ALA A 261 11.08 -5.12 18.59
C ALA A 261 11.86 -6.45 18.63
N ASN A 262 11.33 -7.49 17.99
CA ASN A 262 12.00 -8.80 17.88
C ASN A 262 13.29 -8.72 17.06
N ILE A 263 13.31 -7.91 16.00
CA ILE A 263 14.51 -7.64 15.19
C ILE A 263 15.55 -6.91 16.04
N GLU A 264 15.15 -5.84 16.74
CA GLU A 264 16.06 -5.04 17.57
C GLU A 264 16.64 -5.86 18.72
N SER A 265 15.82 -6.69 19.38
CA SER A 265 16.30 -7.62 20.40
C SER A 265 17.32 -8.62 19.85
N PHE A 266 17.12 -9.11 18.62
CA PHE A 266 18.07 -10.00 17.97
C PHE A 266 19.36 -9.27 17.56
N GLU A 267 19.26 -8.02 17.12
CA GLU A 267 20.43 -7.16 16.88
C GLU A 267 21.27 -6.99 18.16
N VAL A 268 20.63 -6.80 19.32
CA VAL A 268 21.29 -6.73 20.63
C VAL A 268 21.91 -8.08 21.05
N GLU A 269 21.25 -9.21 20.76
CA GLU A 269 21.82 -10.55 21.01
C GLU A 269 23.12 -10.75 20.21
N LEU A 270 23.11 -10.41 18.92
CA LEU A 270 24.29 -10.51 18.06
C LEU A 270 25.44 -9.63 18.56
N MET A 271 25.11 -8.45 19.06
CA MET A 271 26.06 -7.56 19.72
C MET A 271 26.72 -8.26 20.92
N HIS A 272 25.93 -8.74 21.87
CA HIS A 272 26.48 -9.41 23.06
C HIS A 272 27.37 -10.59 22.71
N VAL A 273 26.97 -11.43 21.76
CA VAL A 273 27.79 -12.56 21.30
C VAL A 273 29.11 -12.09 20.69
N ALA A 274 29.06 -11.04 19.87
CA ALA A 274 30.24 -10.46 19.23
C ALA A 274 31.26 -9.90 20.24
N PHE A 275 30.81 -9.16 21.26
CA PHE A 275 31.71 -8.60 22.28
C PHE A 275 32.15 -9.59 23.35
N SER A 276 31.32 -10.58 23.69
CA SER A 276 31.66 -11.59 24.71
C SER A 276 32.62 -12.66 24.19
N GLY A 277 32.68 -12.87 22.86
CA GLY A 277 33.61 -13.81 22.22
C GLY A 277 35.09 -13.44 22.34
N ASN A 278 35.42 -12.25 22.89
CA ASN A 278 36.79 -11.79 23.12
C ASN A 278 37.35 -12.21 24.50
N ASP A 279 36.49 -12.64 25.43
CA ASP A 279 36.87 -13.08 26.78
C ASP A 279 36.70 -14.59 26.96
N GLY A 280 37.59 -15.38 26.35
CA GLY A 280 38.04 -16.70 26.85
C GLY A 280 37.03 -17.82 27.17
N PHE A 281 35.72 -17.63 27.05
CA PHE A 281 34.69 -18.60 27.40
C PHE A 281 34.17 -19.32 26.14
N ARG A 282 34.36 -20.64 26.11
CA ARG A 282 33.76 -21.54 25.11
C ARG A 282 32.24 -21.54 25.27
N GLY A 283 31.52 -20.85 24.39
CA GLY A 283 30.09 -20.97 24.19
C GLY A 283 29.68 -20.30 22.88
N GLU A 284 29.24 -21.09 21.89
CA GLU A 284 28.87 -20.72 20.51
C GLU A 284 29.76 -19.69 19.81
N LYS A 285 30.68 -20.14 18.94
CA LYS A 285 31.33 -19.25 17.97
C LYS A 285 30.26 -18.53 17.14
N PHE A 286 30.36 -17.20 17.05
CA PHE A 286 29.56 -16.39 16.12
C PHE A 286 29.66 -17.00 14.71
N SER A 287 28.61 -17.68 14.27
CA SER A 287 28.53 -18.20 12.92
C SER A 287 27.80 -17.18 12.06
N THR A 288 28.54 -16.51 11.18
CA THR A 288 28.04 -15.46 10.28
C THR A 288 26.89 -15.97 9.41
N GLY A 289 26.96 -17.21 8.91
CA GLY A 289 25.86 -17.88 8.21
C GLY A 289 24.63 -18.06 9.08
N SER A 290 24.84 -18.47 10.35
CA SER A 290 23.76 -18.62 11.33
C SER A 290 23.04 -17.31 11.62
N ALA A 291 23.74 -16.17 11.71
CA ALA A 291 23.12 -14.88 11.98
C ALA A 291 22.16 -14.43 10.85
N HIS A 292 22.59 -14.55 9.59
CA HIS A 292 21.76 -14.24 8.43
C HIS A 292 20.51 -15.13 8.36
N ASP A 293 20.69 -16.44 8.57
CA ASP A 293 19.60 -17.41 8.52
C ASP A 293 18.63 -17.25 9.71
N LYS A 294 19.13 -16.97 10.92
CA LYS A 294 18.31 -16.67 12.11
C LYS A 294 17.46 -15.42 11.87
N MET A 295 18.03 -14.35 11.31
CA MET A 295 17.29 -13.14 10.95
C MET A 295 16.18 -13.46 9.93
N ILE A 296 16.51 -14.17 8.86
CA ILE A 296 15.52 -14.54 7.83
C ILE A 296 14.36 -15.33 8.43
N ARG A 297 14.63 -16.33 9.28
CA ARG A 297 13.56 -17.12 9.92
C ARG A 297 12.62 -16.22 10.73
N ARG A 298 13.16 -15.33 11.57
CA ARG A 298 12.35 -14.39 12.36
C ARG A 298 11.48 -13.48 11.47
N LEU A 299 12.02 -13.01 10.36
CA LEU A 299 11.30 -12.19 9.38
C LEU A 299 10.18 -12.99 8.68
N GLU A 300 10.48 -14.22 8.24
CA GLU A 300 9.50 -15.13 7.63
C GLU A 300 8.39 -15.51 8.62
N ASP A 301 8.72 -15.70 9.90
CA ASP A 301 7.75 -15.98 10.97
C ASP A 301 6.81 -14.79 11.17
N SER A 302 7.38 -13.58 11.28
CA SER A 302 6.63 -12.33 11.43
C SER A 302 5.67 -12.10 10.26
N ASP A 303 6.14 -12.31 9.02
CA ASP A 303 5.30 -12.20 7.83
C ASP A 303 4.16 -13.22 7.83
N ARG A 304 4.41 -14.46 8.26
CA ARG A 304 3.35 -15.47 8.37
C ARG A 304 2.27 -15.05 9.35
N GLU A 305 2.62 -14.47 10.49
CA GLU A 305 1.64 -13.96 11.46
C GLU A 305 0.84 -12.77 10.91
N ILE A 306 1.51 -11.83 10.23
CA ILE A 306 0.83 -10.72 9.55
C ILE A 306 -0.12 -11.26 8.47
N GLN A 307 0.30 -12.21 7.64
CA GLN A 307 -0.60 -12.81 6.63
C GLN A 307 -1.79 -13.55 7.26
N LYS A 308 -1.61 -14.25 8.39
CA LYS A 308 -2.72 -14.90 9.10
C LYS A 308 -3.75 -13.88 9.59
N SER A 309 -3.32 -12.71 10.05
CA SER A 309 -4.27 -11.65 10.45
C SER A 309 -5.12 -11.11 9.29
N MET A 310 -4.70 -11.34 8.03
CA MET A 310 -5.48 -10.95 6.85
C MET A 310 -6.58 -11.96 6.47
N ILE A 311 -6.60 -13.16 7.04
CA ILE A 311 -7.54 -14.24 6.65
C ILE A 311 -9.00 -13.86 6.94
N HIS A 312 -9.24 -13.15 8.04
CA HIS A 312 -10.59 -12.79 8.50
C HIS A 312 -11.03 -11.39 8.08
N VAL A 313 -10.23 -10.69 7.27
CA VAL A 313 -10.57 -9.36 6.77
C VAL A 313 -11.75 -9.46 5.80
N PRO A 314 -12.82 -8.66 5.99
CA PRO A 314 -13.97 -8.71 5.11
C PRO A 314 -13.60 -8.31 3.67
N PRO A 315 -14.39 -8.74 2.66
CA PRO A 315 -14.19 -8.35 1.27
C PRO A 315 -14.15 -6.84 1.07
N ALA A 316 -14.97 -6.09 1.80
CA ALA A 316 -14.94 -4.62 1.85
C ALA A 316 -15.43 -4.17 3.23
N SER A 317 -15.00 -2.99 3.66
CA SER A 317 -15.51 -2.33 4.86
C SER A 317 -16.00 -0.93 4.51
N TYR A 318 -17.20 -0.64 5.00
CA TYR A 318 -17.85 0.66 4.88
C TYR A 318 -18.04 1.33 6.24
N ASP A 319 -17.31 0.85 7.27
CA ASP A 319 -17.51 1.24 8.67
C ASP A 319 -16.52 2.33 9.16
N PRO A 320 -16.99 3.37 9.88
CA PRO A 320 -18.39 3.69 10.10
C PRO A 320 -18.97 4.35 8.86
N ILE A 321 -20.16 3.90 8.49
CA ILE A 321 -21.11 4.69 7.73
C ILE A 321 -21.56 5.80 8.68
N PHE A 322 -20.64 6.70 9.07
CA PHE A 322 -21.05 7.98 9.58
C PHE A 322 -21.68 8.65 8.37
N ALA A 323 -23.01 8.71 8.37
CA ALA A 323 -23.72 9.76 7.68
C ALA A 323 -22.95 11.05 7.97
N VAL A 324 -22.15 11.52 7.01
CA VAL A 324 -21.39 12.79 7.09
C VAL A 324 -22.38 13.95 6.89
N ASN A 325 -23.50 13.88 7.61
CA ASN A 325 -24.44 14.95 7.88
C ASN A 325 -24.37 15.32 9.37
N GLN A 326 -23.18 15.25 9.97
CA GLN A 326 -22.89 16.06 11.14
C GLN A 326 -21.81 17.07 10.78
N LEU A 327 -22.30 18.27 10.45
CA LEU A 327 -21.61 19.54 10.54
C LEU A 327 -20.53 19.53 11.63
N ARG A 328 -19.27 19.65 11.22
CA ARG A 328 -18.28 20.45 11.95
C ARG A 328 -17.53 21.32 10.96
N LEU A 329 -18.22 22.38 10.55
CA LEU A 329 -17.56 23.66 10.36
C LEU A 329 -17.30 24.22 11.75
N THR A 330 -16.09 23.99 12.26
CA THR A 330 -15.43 24.85 13.26
C THR A 330 -13.94 24.80 12.98
#